data_AF-A0A3M6JVZ7-F1
#
_entry.id   AF-A0A3M6JVZ7-F1
#
_cell.length_a   1.000
_cell.length_b   1.000
_cell.length_c   1.000
_cell.angle_alpha   90.00
_cell.angle_beta   90.00
_cell.angle_gamma   90.00
#
_symmetry.space_group_name_H-M   'P 1'
#
loop_
_entity.id
_entity.type
_entity.pdbx_description
1 polymer ?
#
loop_
_entity_poly.entity_id
_entity_poly.type
_entity_poly.pdbx_seq_one_letter_code
_entity_poly.pdbx_strand_id
1 'polypeptide(L)' 'WMIRILEKYYSKKFQIDTKTITEKQYDILHEKIVDYFGPYAGYAQQFLFKMERENYQKKWL' A
#
# COMPACT_ATOMS: atom_id res chain seq x y z
N TRP A 1 6.70 -1.91 -2.03
CA TRP A 1 5.51 -2.55 -2.64
C TRP A 1 4.21 -1.90 -2.17
N MET A 2 3.97 -1.75 -0.87
CA MET A 2 2.74 -1.14 -0.35
C MET A 2 2.46 0.26 -0.93
N ILE A 3 3.44 1.15 -0.99
CA ILE A 3 3.29 2.50 -1.59
C ILE A 3 2.71 2.41 -3.02
N ARG A 4 3.31 1.59 -3.89
CA ARG A 4 2.84 1.39 -5.27
C ARG A 4 1.43 0.82 -5.34
N ILE A 5 1.06 -0.06 -4.40
CA ILE A 5 -0.29 -0.64 -4.32
C ILE A 5 -1.29 0.42 -3.90
N LEU A 6 -0.95 1.25 -2.91
CA LEU A 6 -1.80 2.35 -2.44
C LEU A 6 -1.99 3.41 -3.52
N GLU A 7 -0.93 3.79 -4.23
CA GLU A 7 -1.02 4.71 -5.37
C GLU A 7 -1.92 4.14 -6.48
N LYS A 8 -1.82 2.84 -6.78
CA LYS A 8 -2.55 2.21 -7.88
C LYS A 8 -4.04 1.99 -7.56
N TYR A 9 -4.36 1.52 -6.35
CA TYR A 9 -5.71 1.10 -6.00
C TYR A 9 -6.44 2.06 -5.07
N TYR A 10 -5.70 2.92 -4.35
CA TYR A 10 -6.23 3.78 -3.31
C TYR A 10 -5.76 5.25 -3.44
N SER A 11 -5.38 5.71 -4.63
CA SER A 11 -4.92 7.10 -4.87
C SER A 11 -5.88 8.19 -4.40
N LYS A 12 -7.19 7.91 -4.36
CA LYS A 12 -8.22 8.83 -3.83
C LYS A 12 -8.20 8.96 -2.30
N LYS A 13 -7.62 7.98 -1.60
CA LYS A 13 -7.59 7.90 -0.12
C LYS A 13 -6.19 8.17 0.43
N PHE A 14 -5.17 7.64 -0.24
CA PHE A 14 -3.77 7.83 0.11
C PHE A 14 -3.07 8.54 -1.05
N GLN A 15 -3.03 9.87 -1.00
CA GLN A 15 -2.22 10.67 -1.90
C GLN A 15 -0.78 10.61 -1.41
N ILE A 16 0.10 10.11 -2.29
CA ILE A 16 1.54 10.02 -2.05
C ILE A 16 2.18 10.94 -3.09
N ASP A 17 2.41 12.19 -2.69
CA ASP A 17 2.86 13.24 -3.61
C ASP A 17 4.38 13.20 -3.88
N THR A 18 5.14 12.49 -3.05
CA THR A 18 6.61 12.45 -3.11
C THR A 18 7.13 11.08 -3.52
N LYS A 19 8.04 11.06 -4.51
CA LYS A 19 8.79 9.85 -4.93
C LYS A 19 9.64 9.24 -3.82
N THR A 20 10.05 10.06 -2.86
CA THR A 20 10.83 9.64 -1.69
C THR A 20 9.97 9.85 -0.46
N ILE A 21 9.76 8.79 0.33
CA ILE A 21 9.07 8.85 1.62
C ILE A 21 10.13 8.92 2.70
N THR A 22 10.08 9.96 3.52
CA THR A 22 10.86 10.04 4.77
C THR A 22 10.26 9.14 5.83
N GLU A 23 11.05 8.74 6.83
CA GLU A 23 10.58 7.88 7.93
C GLU A 23 9.33 8.45 8.62
N LYS A 24 9.33 9.75 8.92
CA LYS A 24 8.15 10.44 9.49
C LYS A 24 6.92 10.37 8.59
N GLN A 25 7.08 10.49 7.28
CA GLN A 25 5.96 10.33 6.34
C GLN A 25 5.48 8.89 6.26
N TYR A 26 6.39 7.92 6.42
CA TYR A 26 6.04 6.51 6.48
C TYR A 26 5.20 6.20 7.71
N ASP A 27 5.55 6.74 8.89
CA ASP A 27 4.78 6.55 10.13
C ASP A 27 3.37 7.13 10.00
N ILE A 28 3.25 8.38 9.51
CA ILE A 28 1.94 9.01 9.27
C ILE A 28 1.10 8.20 8.27
N LEU A 29 1.74 7.69 7.21
CA LEU A 29 1.06 6.84 6.24
C LEU A 29 0.62 5.51 6.86
N HIS A 30 1.47 4.91 7.69
CA HIS A 30 1.17 3.67 8.40
C HIS A 30 -0.04 3.84 9.33
N GLU A 31 -0.09 4.91 10.12
CA GLU A 31 -1.25 5.20 10.97
C GLU A 31 -2.54 5.34 10.16
N LYS A 32 -2.51 6.07 9.03
CA LYS A 32 -3.68 6.19 8.14
C LYS A 32 -4.11 4.84 7.55
N ILE A 33 -3.16 3.96 7.23
CA ILE A 33 -3.45 2.62 6.74
C ILE A 33 -4.12 1.80 7.85
N VAL A 34 -3.59 1.84 9.06
CA VAL A 34 -4.16 1.12 10.22
C VAL A 34 -5.53 1.65 10.57
N ASP A 35 -5.75 2.97 10.54
CA ASP A 35 -7.06 3.58 10.76
C ASP A 35 -8.09 3.13 9.70
N TYR A 36 -7.68 3.08 8.43
CA TYR A 36 -8.58 2.68 7.33
C TYR A 36 -8.89 1.18 7.30
N PHE A 37 -7.89 0.31 7.47
CA PHE A 37 -8.07 -1.14 7.42
C PHE A 37 -8.43 -1.76 8.78
N GLY A 38 -8.33 -0.97 9.85
CA GLY A 38 -8.64 -1.37 11.21
C GLY A 38 -7.63 -2.36 11.80
N PRO A 39 -8.02 -3.12 12.85
CA PRO A 39 -7.10 -3.97 13.63
C PRO A 39 -6.47 -5.11 12.82
N TYR A 40 -7.00 -5.40 11.63
CA TYR A 40 -6.51 -6.44 10.73
C TYR A 40 -5.71 -5.89 9.54
N ALA A 41 -5.22 -4.65 9.63
CA ALA A 41 -4.41 -4.02 8.58
C ALA A 41 -3.21 -4.86 8.11
N GLY A 42 -2.59 -5.62 9.02
CA GLY A 42 -1.51 -6.55 8.68
C GLY A 42 -1.94 -7.65 7.71
N TYR A 43 -3.14 -8.22 7.90
CA TYR A 43 -3.70 -9.21 6.97
C TYR A 43 -4.04 -8.56 5.62
N ALA A 44 -4.68 -7.39 5.65
CA ALA A 44 -4.98 -6.63 4.43
C ALA A 44 -3.70 -6.38 3.60
N GLN A 45 -2.62 -5.97 4.26
CA GLN A 45 -1.31 -5.79 3.63
C GLN A 45 -0.77 -7.08 2.99
N GLN A 46 -0.88 -8.24 3.65
CA GLN A 46 -0.43 -9.52 3.09
C GLN A 46 -1.23 -9.91 1.84
N PHE A 47 -2.56 -9.77 1.87
CA PHE A 47 -3.41 -10.06 0.72
C PHE A 47 -3.12 -9.13 -0.46
N LEU A 48 -3.00 -7.83 -0.19
CA LEU A 48 -2.66 -6.82 -1.19
C LEU A 48 -1.30 -7.11 -1.84
N PHE A 49 -0.31 -7.49 -1.03
CA PHE A 49 1.00 -7.86 -1.53
C PHE A 49 0.95 -9.11 -2.41
N LYS A 50 0.28 -10.18 -1.96
CA LYS A 50 0.12 -11.42 -2.75
C LYS A 50 -0.56 -11.14 -4.09
N MET A 51 -1.66 -10.38 -4.08
CA MET A 51 -2.39 -10.01 -5.29
C MET A 51 -1.53 -9.24 -6.29
N GLU A 52 -0.77 -8.23 -5.85
CA GLU A 52 0.08 -7.45 -6.76
C GLU A 52 1.23 -8.30 -7.32
N ARG A 53 1.78 -9.23 -6.52
CA ARG A 53 2.81 -10.16 -6.98
C ARG A 53 2.31 -11.14 -8.03
N GLU A 54 1.14 -11.73 -7.83
CA GLU A 54 0.50 -12.62 -8.81
C GLU A 54 0.18 -11.87 -10.11
N ASN A 55 -0.36 -10.65 -10.02
CA ASN A 55 -0.60 -9.80 -11.19
C ASN A 55 0.69 -9.45 -11.93
N TYR A 56 1.78 -9.23 -11.20
CA TYR A 56 3.09 -8.97 -11.81
C TYR A 56 3.63 -10.21 -12.52
N GLN A 57 3.48 -11.40 -11.93
CA GLN A 57 3.89 -12.67 -12.55
C GLN A 57 3.05 -13.02 -13.80
N LYS A 58 1.74 -12.74 -13.78
CA LYS A 58 0.86 -12.92 -14.94
C LYS A 58 1.24 -12.06 -16.15
N LYS A 59 1.97 -10.95 -15.96
CA LYS A 59 2.45 -10.10 -17.07
C LYS A 59 3.68 -10.64 -17.80
N TRP A 60 4.29 -11.71 -17.31
CA TRP A 60 5.48 -12.35 -17.91
C TRP A 60 5.14 -13.58 -18.78
N LEU A 61 3.86 -13.88 -19.00
CA LEU A 61 3.33 -14.89 -19.92
C LEU A 61 2.55 -14.19 -21.04
#